data_AF-A0A0G0X2H8-F1
#
_entry.id   AF-A0A0G0X2H8-F1
#
_cell.length_a   1.000
_cell.length_b   1.000
_cell.length_c   1.000
_cell.angle_alpha   90.00
_cell.angle_beta   90.00
_cell.angle_gamma   90.00
#
_symmetry.space_group_name_H-M   'P 1'
#
loop_
_entity.id
_entity.type
_entity.pdbx_description
1 polymer ?
#
loop_
_entity_poly.entity_id
_entity_poly.type
_entity_poly.pdbx_seq_one_letter_code
_entity_poly.pdbx_strand_id
1 'polypeptide(L)' 'MKKCSMGGWDKEKKQATGCDFIEWINGTTESLEEECPDCGSNLVLYTTASGKKMKKCSTSGWDKEKRVATGCTYVQWLKS' A
#
# COMPACT_ATOMS: atom_id res chain seq x y z
N MET A 1 -1.37 -18.22 3.22
CA MET A 1 -0.47 -18.67 2.14
C MET A 1 -1.18 -19.72 1.30
N LYS A 2 -1.52 -19.41 0.04
CA LYS A 2 -2.07 -20.39 -0.90
C LYS A 2 -0.95 -20.74 -1.87
N LYS A 3 -0.35 -21.91 -1.68
CA LYS A 3 0.80 -22.38 -2.46
C LYS A 3 0.23 -22.99 -3.74
N CYS A 4 0.61 -22.51 -4.93
CA CYS A 4 0.37 -23.26 -6.16
C CYS A 4 1.22 -24.54 -6.11
N SER A 5 0.57 -25.70 -6.22
CA SER A 5 1.13 -27.04 -5.99
C SER A 5 2.11 -27.52 -7.08
N MET A 6 2.83 -26.63 -7.77
CA MET A 6 3.68 -27.00 -8.92
C MET A 6 4.92 -26.09 -9.06
N GLY A 7 5.68 -25.89 -7.97
CA GLY A 7 6.98 -25.20 -8.04
C GLY A 7 8.13 -26.21 -7.99
N GLY A 8 8.91 -26.32 -9.06
CA GLY A 8 10.14 -27.13 -9.15
C GLY A 8 11.39 -26.25 -9.11
N TRP A 9 12.51 -26.77 -8.60
CA TRP A 9 13.80 -26.09 -8.61
C TRP A 9 14.67 -26.64 -9.74
N ASP A 10 14.93 -25.83 -10.77
CA ASP A 10 15.80 -26.20 -11.88
C ASP A 10 17.27 -25.95 -11.53
N LYS A 11 17.99 -27.04 -11.24
CA LYS A 11 19.37 -27.02 -10.73
C LYS A 11 20.38 -26.50 -11.77
N GLU A 12 20.08 -26.62 -13.08
CA GLU A 12 20.94 -26.10 -14.16
C GLU A 12 20.84 -24.59 -14.33
N LYS A 13 19.64 -24.00 -14.15
CA LYS A 13 19.43 -22.55 -14.32
C LYS A 13 19.46 -21.77 -13.00
N LYS A 14 19.50 -22.45 -11.85
CA LYS A 14 19.36 -21.85 -10.50
C LYS A 14 18.11 -20.96 -10.41
N GLN A 15 17.02 -21.39 -11.05
CA GLN A 15 15.77 -20.66 -11.09
C GLN A 15 14.64 -21.54 -10.56
N ALA A 16 13.72 -20.92 -9.82
CA ALA A 16 12.49 -21.57 -9.41
C ALA A 16 11.54 -21.58 -10.61
N THR A 17 11.16 -22.76 -11.07
CA THR A 17 10.24 -22.96 -12.20
C THR A 17 8.85 -23.17 -11.59
N GLY A 18 8.08 -22.08 -11.48
CA GLY A 18 6.71 -22.09 -10.95
C GLY A 18 6.24 -20.72 -10.51
N CYS A 19 5.25 -20.17 -11.23
CA CYS A 19 4.55 -18.90 -11.01
C CYS A 19 5.36 -17.82 -10.25
N ASP A 20 6.08 -16.98 -11.00
CA ASP A 20 6.71 -15.72 -10.54
C ASP A 20 5.70 -14.64 -10.07
N PHE A 21 4.44 -15.01 -9.90
CA PHE A 21 3.38 -14.06 -9.60
C PHE A 21 3.25 -13.87 -8.09
N ILE A 22 4.11 -13.00 -7.56
CA ILE A 22 3.93 -12.42 -6.23
C ILE A 22 2.93 -11.28 -6.36
N GLU A 23 1.66 -11.60 -6.24
CA GLU A 23 0.59 -10.61 -6.21
C GLU A 23 0.56 -9.95 -4.82
N TRP A 24 1.26 -8.84 -4.70
CA TRP A 24 1.21 -8.00 -3.51
C TRP A 24 -0.20 -7.42 -3.41
N ILE A 25 -0.97 -7.89 -2.42
CA ILE A 25 -2.27 -7.29 -2.09
C ILE A 25 -1.99 -5.90 -1.50
N ASN A 26 -1.86 -4.90 -2.37
CA ASN A 26 -1.74 -3.52 -1.97
C ASN A 26 -3.07 -3.08 -1.34
N GLY A 27 -2.98 -2.26 -0.29
CA GLY A 27 -4.18 -1.65 0.29
C GLY A 27 -4.93 -0.81 -0.74
N THR A 28 -6.26 -0.76 -0.65
CA THR A 28 -7.11 0.05 -1.54
C THR A 28 -7.15 1.50 -1.07
N THR A 29 -7.13 2.44 -2.02
CA THR A 29 -7.35 3.87 -1.77
C THR A 29 -8.67 4.30 -2.39
N GLU A 30 -9.53 4.95 -1.62
CA GLU A 30 -10.78 5.55 -2.08
C GLU A 30 -10.73 7.06 -1.83
N SER A 31 -11.18 7.87 -2.78
CA SER A 31 -11.24 9.33 -2.64
C SER A 31 -12.39 9.71 -1.72
N LEU A 32 -12.13 10.61 -0.76
CA LEU A 32 -13.16 11.22 0.08
C LEU A 32 -13.34 12.69 -0.32
N GLU A 33 -14.55 13.21 -0.19
CA GLU A 33 -14.87 14.64 -0.38
C GLU A 33 -14.62 15.47 0.90
N GLU A 34 -14.01 14.86 1.92
CA GLU A 34 -13.65 15.54 3.15
C GLU A 34 -12.33 16.31 2.98
N GLU A 35 -12.29 17.54 3.46
CA GLU A 35 -11.08 18.37 3.41
C GLU A 35 -10.15 18.08 4.60
N CYS A 36 -8.84 18.09 4.32
CA CYS A 36 -7.81 17.93 5.33
C CYS A 36 -7.69 19.20 6.19
N PRO A 37 -7.74 19.09 7.53
CA PRO A 37 -7.70 20.27 8.42
C PRO A 37 -6.36 21.02 8.38
N ASP A 38 -5.26 20.36 7.99
CA ASP A 38 -3.93 20.99 7.93
C ASP A 38 -3.66 21.73 6.62
N CYS A 39 -4.28 21.33 5.50
CA CYS A 39 -3.94 21.87 4.18
C CYS A 39 -5.12 22.14 3.23
N GLY A 40 -6.36 21.88 3.64
CA GLY A 40 -7.57 22.10 2.83
C GLY A 40 -7.67 21.24 1.57
N SER A 41 -6.83 20.20 1.44
CA SER A 41 -6.88 19.28 0.29
C SER A 41 -7.78 18.08 0.58
N ASN A 42 -8.32 17.44 -0.46
CA ASN A 42 -9.15 16.25 -0.30
C ASN A 42 -8.43 15.13 0.47
N LEU A 43 -9.16 14.45 1.35
CA LEU A 43 -8.71 13.25 2.05
C LEU A 43 -8.92 12.01 1.18
N VAL A 44 -8.15 10.96 1.46
CA VAL A 44 -8.32 9.64 0.85
C VAL A 44 -8.42 8.59 1.96
N LEU A 45 -9.40 7.70 1.84
CA LEU A 45 -9.55 6.53 2.68
C LEU A 45 -8.62 5.43 2.18
N TYR A 46 -7.67 5.02 3.01
CA TYR A 46 -6.78 3.92 2.72
C TYR A 46 -7.12 2.71 3.60
N THR A 47 -7.43 1.59 2.98
CA THR A 47 -7.64 0.31 3.67
C THR A 47 -6.40 -0.56 3.51
N THR A 48 -5.73 -0.85 4.62
CA THR A 48 -4.57 -1.73 4.66
C THR A 48 -4.92 -3.17 4.29
N ALA A 49 -3.94 -3.97 3.86
CA ALA A 49 -4.15 -5.41 3.58
C ALA A 49 -4.67 -6.20 4.80
N SER A 50 -4.46 -5.69 6.02
CA SER A 50 -5.00 -6.25 7.26
C SER A 50 -6.44 -5.80 7.57
N GLY A 51 -7.08 -5.03 6.70
CA GLY A 51 -8.44 -4.52 6.86
C GLY A 51 -8.57 -3.25 7.71
N LYS A 52 -7.47 -2.74 8.29
CA LYS A 52 -7.50 -1.46 9.04
C LYS A 52 -7.67 -0.30 8.08
N LYS A 53 -8.53 0.65 8.44
CA LYS A 53 -8.82 1.85 7.64
C LYS A 53 -8.15 3.09 8.25
N MET A 54 -7.60 3.94 7.39
CA MET A 54 -7.05 5.23 7.78
C MET A 54 -7.46 6.29 6.75
N LYS A 55 -7.68 7.53 7.19
CA LYS A 55 -7.78 8.69 6.31
C LYS A 55 -6.40 9.33 6.24
N LYS A 56 -5.87 9.55 5.05
CA LYS A 56 -4.65 10.32 4.84
C LYS A 56 -4.90 11.45 3.86
N CYS A 57 -4.09 12.50 3.90
CA CYS A 57 -4.20 13.57 2.92
C CYS A 57 -3.85 13.06 1.51
N SER A 58 -4.56 13.52 0.47
CA SER A 58 -4.23 13.22 -0.93
C SER A 58 -2.82 13.70 -1.32
N THR A 59 -2.34 14.77 -0.69
CA THR A 59 -0.99 15.33 -0.92
C THR A 59 0.09 14.66 -0.06
N SER A 60 -0.27 13.69 0.78
CA SER A 60 0.70 12.95 1.60
C SER A 60 1.58 12.05 0.72
N GLY A 61 2.88 12.32 0.72
CA GLY A 61 3.89 11.63 -0.08
C GLY A 61 5.06 11.13 0.78
N TRP A 62 5.77 10.14 0.26
CA TRP A 62 7.04 9.69 0.82
C TRP A 62 8.11 9.76 -0.26
N ASP A 63 9.09 10.63 -0.06
CA ASP A 63 10.26 10.73 -0.94
C ASP A 63 11.26 9.63 -0.55
N LYS A 64 11.41 8.63 -1.43
CA LYS A 64 12.27 7.47 -1.18
C LYS A 64 13.77 7.83 -1.18
N GLU A 65 14.17 8.86 -1.91
CA GLU A 65 15.57 9.25 -2.06
C GLU A 65 16.05 9.98 -0.80
N LYS A 66 15.26 10.95 -0.34
CA LYS A 66 15.56 11.75 0.86
C LYS A 66 15.06 11.10 2.14
N ARG A 67 14.20 10.08 2.05
CA ARG A 67 13.55 9.40 3.19
C ARG A 67 12.82 10.38 4.10
N VAL A 68 12.11 11.33 3.49
CA VAL A 68 11.31 12.33 4.20
C VAL A 68 9.86 12.26 3.74
N ALA A 69 8.95 12.57 4.66
CA ALA A 69 7.57 12.81 4.30
C ALA A 69 7.49 14.09 3.48
N THR A 70 6.82 14.03 2.34
CA THR A 70 6.58 15.17 1.47
C THR A 70 5.09 15.52 1.48
N GLY A 71 4.76 16.81 1.42
CA GLY A 71 3.38 17.29 1.48
C GLY A 71 2.78 17.25 2.87
N CYS A 72 1.45 17.09 2.95
CA CYS A 72 0.72 17.10 4.22
C CYS A 72 0.85 15.77 4.95
N THR A 73 1.31 15.80 6.20
CA THR A 73 1.52 14.60 7.04
C THR A 73 0.28 14.15 7.80
N TYR A 74 -0.89 14.71 7.50
CA TYR A 74 -2.14 14.36 8.17
C TYR A 74 -2.51 12.91 7.93
N VAL A 75 -2.59 12.14 9.02
CA VAL A 75 -3.04 10.75 9.03
C VAL A 75 -3.94 10.55 10.24
N GLN A 76 -5.14 10.04 9.99
CA GLN A 76 -6.13 9.72 11.01
C GLN A 76 -6.54 8.25 10.90
N TRP A 77 -6.25 7.46 11.93
CA TRP A 77 -6.69 6.08 11.99
C TRP A 77 -8.15 6.00 12.40
N LEU A 78 -8.96 5.29 11.61
CA LEU A 78 -10.33 4.98 11.98
C LEU A 78 -10.27 3.72 12.85
N LYS A 79 -10.51 3.86 14.15
CA LYS A 79 -10.68 2.70 15.04
C LYS A 79 -11.99 2.02 14.64
N SER A 80 -11.87 0.79 14.18
CA SER A 80 -12.98 -0.16 14.13
C SER A 80 -13.16 -0.80 15.50
#